data_AF-A0AAN8PT51-F1
#
_entry.id   AF-A0AAN8PT51-F1
#
_cell.length_a   1.000
_cell.length_b   1.000
_cell.length_c   1.000
_cell.angle_alpha   90.00
_cell.angle_beta   90.00
_cell.angle_gamma   90.00
#
_symmetry.space_group_name_H-M   'P 1'
#
loop_
_entity.id
_entity.type
_entity.pdbx_description
1 polymer ?
#
loop_
_entity_poly.entity_id
_entity_poly.type
_entity_poly.pdbx_seq_one_letter_code
_entity_poly.pdbx_strand_id
1 'polypeptide(L)'
;MCSHSEIKISLSNGKELKFSHPAGQTDGSVDYPQLQNSVKHIQEESNKALTDAINAEKTANLESNNLNTNKDDVMDDDDEDDEDDEDDDDHNSVEPAEKKLKT
;
A
#
# COMPACT_ATOMS: atom_id res chain seq x y z
N MET A 1 11.07 -9.71 27.76
CA MET A 1 10.13 -10.20 26.73
C MET A 1 9.85 -9.02 25.81
N CYS A 2 9.99 -9.17 24.50
CA CYS A 2 9.83 -8.07 23.55
C CYS A 2 8.33 -7.84 23.25
N SER A 3 7.85 -6.61 23.46
CA SER A 3 6.49 -6.21 23.10
C SER A 3 6.32 -6.16 21.59
N HIS A 4 5.13 -6.50 21.07
CA HIS A 4 4.81 -6.49 19.65
C HIS A 4 3.57 -5.64 19.38
N SER A 5 3.55 -4.96 18.24
CA SER A 5 2.34 -4.41 17.65
C SER A 5 1.72 -5.48 16.76
N GLU A 6 0.39 -5.65 16.80
CA GLU A 6 -0.32 -6.67 16.03
C GLU A 6 -1.58 -6.10 15.39
N ILE A 7 -1.81 -6.42 14.11
CA ILE A 7 -3.07 -6.18 13.40
C ILE A 7 -3.57 -7.49 12.83
N LYS A 8 -4.88 -7.71 12.96
CA LYS A 8 -5.61 -8.82 12.35
C LYS A 8 -6.70 -8.26 11.44
N ILE A 9 -6.78 -8.80 10.23
CA ILE A 9 -7.78 -8.43 9.24
C ILE A 9 -8.51 -9.71 8.83
N SER A 10 -9.83 -9.72 9.04
CA SER A 10 -10.69 -10.80 8.56
C SER A 10 -11.32 -10.38 7.24
N LEU A 11 -11.08 -11.15 6.19
CA LEU A 11 -11.63 -10.91 4.86
C LEU A 11 -13.01 -11.56 4.72
N SER A 12 -13.83 -11.03 3.81
CA SER A 12 -15.19 -11.53 3.52
C SER A 12 -15.22 -12.99 3.04
N ASN A 13 -14.12 -13.45 2.43
CA ASN A 13 -13.93 -14.85 2.02
C ASN A 13 -13.58 -15.79 3.19
N GLY A 14 -13.59 -15.30 4.42
CA GLY A 14 -13.27 -16.06 5.63
C GLY A 14 -11.78 -16.25 5.92
N LYS A 15 -10.88 -15.74 5.06
CA LYS A 15 -9.43 -15.74 5.34
C LYS A 15 -9.07 -14.68 6.36
N GLU A 16 -8.08 -14.98 7.19
CA GLU A 16 -7.51 -14.03 8.14
C GLU A 16 -6.07 -13.69 7.76
N LEU A 17 -5.75 -12.40 7.75
CA LEU A 17 -4.41 -11.87 7.60
C LEU A 17 -3.93 -11.35 8.95
N LYS A 18 -2.73 -11.75 9.36
CA LYS A 18 -2.14 -11.35 10.63
C LYS A 18 -0.77 -10.73 10.39
N PHE A 19 -0.60 -9.51 10.86
CA PHE A 19 0.65 -8.76 10.78
C PHE A 19 1.12 -8.47 12.21
N SER A 20 2.40 -8.69 12.47
CA SER A 20 2.98 -8.50 13.80
C SER A 20 4.44 -8.08 13.67
N HIS A 21 4.81 -7.01 14.37
CA HIS A 21 6.17 -6.49 14.35
C HIS A 21 6.65 -6.13 15.76
N PRO A 22 7.90 -6.43 16.12
CA PRO A 22 8.49 -6.00 17.40
C PRO A 22 8.35 -4.49 17.62
N ALA A 23 7.89 -4.09 18.80
CA ALA A 23 7.70 -2.70 19.18
C ALA A 23 8.46 -2.32 20.46
N GLY A 24 8.90 -3.31 21.25
CA GLY A 24 9.66 -3.09 22.47
C GLY A 24 11.10 -3.61 22.42
N GLN A 25 11.91 -3.18 23.38
CA GLN A 25 13.25 -3.70 23.59
C GLN A 25 13.21 -5.04 24.34
N THR A 26 14.37 -5.68 24.52
CA THR A 26 14.47 -7.00 25.17
C THR A 26 14.06 -6.98 26.64
N ASP A 27 14.22 -5.83 27.30
CA ASP A 27 13.79 -5.55 28.67
C ASP A 27 12.28 -5.27 28.80
N GLY A 28 11.56 -5.18 27.68
CA GLY A 28 10.12 -4.91 27.64
C GLY A 28 9.76 -3.42 27.63
N SER A 29 10.75 -2.52 27.67
CA SER A 29 10.52 -1.10 27.45
C SER A 29 10.08 -0.85 26.00
N VAL A 30 9.30 0.21 25.79
CA VAL A 30 8.86 0.64 24.46
C VAL A 30 9.28 2.09 24.31
N ASP A 31 10.17 2.37 23.36
CA ASP A 31 10.48 3.73 22.97
C ASP A 31 9.59 4.16 21.81
N TYR A 32 9.32 5.47 21.74
CA TYR A 32 8.42 6.02 20.74
C TYR A 32 8.92 5.81 19.30
N PRO A 33 10.21 6.03 18.96
CA PRO A 33 10.72 5.78 17.62
C PRO A 33 10.55 4.33 17.16
N GLN A 34 10.82 3.35 18.03
CA GLN A 34 10.65 1.93 17.74
C GLN A 34 9.18 1.58 17.54
N LEU A 35 8.28 2.11 18.38
CA LEU A 35 6.84 1.93 18.19
C LEU A 35 6.37 2.53 16.86
N GLN A 36 6.83 3.73 16.52
CA GLN A 36 6.50 4.38 15.25
C GLN A 36 6.99 3.55 14.05
N ASN A 37 8.20 3.02 14.11
CA ASN A 37 8.75 2.13 13.08
C ASN A 37 7.95 0.84 12.97
N SER A 38 7.56 0.25 14.10
CA SER A 38 6.73 -0.96 14.17
C SER A 38 5.36 -0.75 13.51
N VAL A 39 4.70 0.36 13.83
CA VAL A 39 3.41 0.72 13.22
C VAL A 39 3.56 0.98 11.73
N LYS A 40 4.59 1.72 11.31
CA LYS A 40 4.86 1.99 9.88
C LYS A 40 5.09 0.69 9.11
N HIS A 41 5.87 -0.23 9.66
CA HIS A 41 6.12 -1.53 9.04
C HIS A 41 4.83 -2.34 8.85
N ILE A 42 4.02 -2.45 9.90
CA ILE A 42 2.74 -3.15 9.82
C ILE A 42 1.80 -2.48 8.81
N GLN A 43 1.80 -1.15 8.74
CA GLN A 43 1.02 -0.41 7.76
C GLN A 43 1.46 -0.76 6.33
N GLU A 44 2.77 -0.75 6.05
CA GLU A 44 3.30 -1.09 4.72
C GLU A 44 2.95 -2.54 4.32
N GLU A 45 3.16 -3.50 5.23
CA GLU A 45 2.84 -4.91 4.97
C GLU A 45 1.34 -5.13 4.75
N SER A 46 0.49 -4.53 5.59
CA SER A 46 -0.96 -4.68 5.46
C SER A 46 -1.50 -4.04 4.18
N ASN A 47 -0.99 -2.86 3.81
CA ASN A 47 -1.36 -2.19 2.56
C ASN A 47 -1.00 -3.04 1.35
N LYS A 48 0.22 -3.60 1.33
CA LYS A 48 0.66 -4.50 0.27
C LYS A 48 -0.25 -5.72 0.17
N ALA A 49 -0.49 -6.41 1.29
CA ALA A 49 -1.31 -7.62 1.31
C ALA A 49 -2.77 -7.36 0.89
N LEU A 50 -3.34 -6.23 1.29
CA LEU A 50 -4.69 -5.82 0.86
C LEU A 50 -4.73 -5.51 -0.64
N THR A 51 -3.70 -4.86 -1.17
CA THR A 51 -3.58 -4.57 -2.61
C THR A 51 -3.50 -5.87 -3.40
N ASP A 52 -2.67 -6.83 -2.95
CA ASP A 52 -2.55 -8.14 -3.56
C ASP A 52 -3.87 -8.91 -3.51
N ALA A 53 -4.60 -8.84 -2.38
CA ALA A 53 -5.91 -9.48 -2.23
C ALA A 53 -6.97 -8.89 -3.18
N ILE A 54 -7.01 -7.56 -3.32
CA ILE A 54 -7.92 -6.87 -4.25
C ILE A 54 -7.61 -7.26 -5.71
N ASN A 55 -6.32 -7.29 -6.07
CA ASN A 55 -5.92 -7.64 -7.43
C ASN A 55 -6.27 -9.10 -7.75
N ALA A 56 -6.01 -10.03 -6.82
CA ALA A 56 -6.40 -11.42 -6.98
C ALA A 56 -7.92 -11.59 -7.13
N GLU A 57 -8.72 -10.83 -6.37
CA GLU A 57 -10.19 -10.86 -6.48
C GLU A 57 -10.68 -10.31 -7.81
N LYS A 58 -10.07 -9.21 -8.31
CA LYS A 58 -10.39 -8.66 -9.64
C LYS A 58 -10.10 -9.66 -10.76
N THR A 59 -8.93 -10.29 -10.75
CA THR A 59 -8.56 -11.30 -11.76
C THR A 59 -9.51 -12.50 -11.72
N ALA A 60 -9.82 -13.02 -10.53
CA ALA A 60 -10.74 -14.15 -10.40
C ALA A 60 -12.17 -13.81 -10.86
N ASN A 61 -12.63 -12.57 -10.64
CA ASN A 61 -13.95 -12.13 -11.11
C ASN A 61 -13.99 -11.98 -12.65
N LEU A 62 -12.90 -11.52 -13.26
CA LEU A 62 -12.77 -11.45 -14.72
C LEU A 62 -12.76 -12.84 -15.37
N GLU A 63 -12.02 -13.79 -14.80
CA GLU A 63 -12.02 -15.20 -15.27
C GLU A 63 -13.39 -15.85 -15.14
N SER A 64 -14.12 -15.56 -14.05
CA SER A 64 -15.46 -16.08 -13.81
C SER A 64 -16.50 -15.50 -14.77
N ASN A 65 -16.33 -14.26 -15.22
CA ASN A 65 -17.21 -13.62 -16.22
C ASN A 65 -16.89 -14.03 -17.66
N ASN A 66 -15.65 -14.43 -17.96
CA ASN A 66 -15.24 -14.86 -19.31
C ASN A 66 -15.60 -16.31 -19.68
N LEU A 67 -16.19 -17.08 -18.76
CA LEU A 67 -16.66 -18.44 -19.04
C LEU A 67 -18.05 -18.49 -19.70
N ASN A 68 -18.67 -17.35 -20.03
CA ASN A 68 -19.99 -17.30 -20.68
C ASN A 68 -20.02 -16.65 -22.07
N THR A 69 -18.87 -16.42 -22.72
CA THR A 69 -18.82 -15.98 -24.13
C THR A 69 -18.18 -17.06 -25.01
N ASN A 70 -18.94 -18.13 -25.26
CA ASN A 70 -18.77 -18.88 -26.50
C ASN A 70 -19.31 -18.03 -27.66
N LYS A 71 -18.44 -17.26 -28.33
CA LYS A 71 -18.54 -17.02 -29.77
C LYS A 71 -17.29 -16.31 -30.30
N ASP A 72 -16.79 -16.89 -31.39
CA ASP A 72 -15.80 -16.38 -32.34
C ASP A 72 -15.76 -14.86 -32.53
N ASP A 73 -14.54 -14.32 -32.59
CA ASP A 73 -14.00 -13.26 -33.49
C ASP A 73 -12.83 -12.57 -32.73
N VAL A 74 -11.55 -12.87 -33.01
CA VAL A 74 -10.68 -12.32 -34.07
C VAL A 74 -10.39 -10.81 -33.91
N MET A 75 -9.10 -10.46 -34.06
CA MET A 75 -8.38 -9.15 -33.98
C MET A 75 -7.89 -8.85 -32.54
N ASP A 76 -6.61 -9.03 -32.16
CA ASP A 76 -5.36 -8.50 -32.76
C ASP A 76 -5.50 -7.02 -33.15
N ASP A 77 -5.39 -6.15 -32.15
CA ASP A 77 -5.14 -4.71 -32.35
C ASP A 77 -4.03 -4.30 -31.39
N ASP A 78 -2.84 -4.32 -31.97
CA ASP A 78 -1.57 -3.77 -31.51
C ASP A 78 -1.64 -2.25 -31.72
N ASP A 79 -2.10 -1.51 -30.71
CA ASP A 79 -2.02 -0.04 -30.71
C ASP A 79 -0.79 0.38 -29.89
N GLU A 80 0.34 0.44 -30.61
CA GLU A 80 1.55 1.16 -30.25
C GLU A 80 1.25 2.67 -30.07
N ASP A 81 1.96 3.26 -29.11
CA ASP A 81 2.56 4.61 -29.18
C ASP A 81 1.62 5.84 -29.27
N ASP A 82 1.55 6.62 -28.18
CA ASP A 82 1.59 8.08 -28.33
C ASP A 82 2.02 8.79 -27.04
N GLU A 83 3.30 9.16 -27.05
CA GLU A 83 3.85 10.48 -26.68
C GLU A 83 3.81 10.97 -25.21
N ASP A 84 5.01 10.87 -24.64
CA ASP A 84 5.69 11.76 -23.69
C ASP A 84 5.31 13.25 -23.82
N ASP A 85 4.87 13.86 -22.72
CA ASP A 85 4.85 15.32 -22.57
C ASP A 85 5.44 15.69 -21.20
N GLU A 86 6.77 15.78 -21.18
CA GLU A 86 7.53 16.56 -20.21
C GLU A 86 7.12 18.03 -20.35
N ASP A 87 6.44 18.60 -19.34
CA ASP A 87 6.45 20.06 -19.16
C ASP A 87 6.99 20.44 -17.78
N ASP A 88 8.21 20.96 -17.87
CA ASP A 88 9.05 21.60 -16.87
C ASP A 88 8.52 23.02 -16.64
N ASP A 89 7.83 23.25 -15.52
CA ASP A 89 7.53 24.60 -15.06
C ASP A 89 8.19 24.86 -13.69
N ASP A 90 9.50 25.11 -13.76
CA ASP A 90 10.30 25.77 -12.74
C ASP A 90 9.84 27.22 -12.54
N HIS A 91 8.98 27.44 -11.54
CA HIS A 91 8.73 28.77 -10.99
C HIS A 91 8.86 28.78 -9.44
N ASN A 92 10.12 28.71 -9.01
CA ASN A 92 10.79 29.67 -8.13
C ASN A 92 9.96 30.42 -7.02
N SER A 93 10.42 30.23 -5.78
CA SER A 93 10.50 31.21 -4.69
C SER A 93 9.24 31.56 -3.88
N VAL A 94 9.16 31.05 -2.62
CA VAL A 94 9.08 31.90 -1.41
C VAL A 94 9.73 31.17 -0.21
N GLU A 95 10.67 31.85 0.45
CA GLU A 95 11.42 31.46 1.65
C GLU A 95 10.57 31.08 2.88
N PRO A 96 11.13 30.30 3.83
CA PRO A 96 10.47 29.93 5.08
C PRO A 96 10.49 31.08 6.11
N ALA A 97 9.30 31.45 6.62
CA ALA A 97 9.20 32.44 7.69
C ALA A 97 9.70 31.86 9.04
N GLU A 98 10.91 32.25 9.45
CA GLU A 98 11.38 32.12 10.82
C GLU A 98 10.49 32.95 11.77
N LYS A 99 9.84 32.31 12.75
CA LYS A 99 9.29 33.01 13.92
C LYS A 99 10.05 32.60 15.17
N LYS A 100 11.07 33.39 15.51
CA LYS A 100 11.59 33.47 16.88
C LYS A 100 10.60 34.29 17.71
N LEU A 101 9.90 33.66 18.65
CA LEU A 101 9.25 34.39 19.73
C LEU A 101 9.97 34.09 21.04
N LYS A 102 10.66 35.13 21.51
CA LYS A 102 11.28 35.23 22.83
C LYS A 102 10.41 36.19 23.63
N THR A 103 9.91 35.76 24.77
CA THR A 103 9.59 36.64 25.90
C THR A 103 9.92 35.87 27.17
#